data_AF-A0A1L8MJS5-F1
#
_entry.id   AF-A0A1L8MJS5-F1
#
_cell.length_a   1.000
_cell.length_b   1.000
_cell.length_c   1.000
_cell.angle_alpha   90.00
_cell.angle_beta   90.00
_cell.angle_gamma   90.00
#
_symmetry.space_group_name_H-M   'P 1'
#
loop_
_entity.id
_entity.type
_entity.pdbx_description
1 polymer ?
#
loop_
_entity_poly.entity_id
_entity_poly.type
_entity_poly.pdbx_seq_one_letter_code
_entity_poly.pdbx_strand_id
1 'polypeptide(L)'
;MIHRFLIIFVALFLSSACTTGKLYYTETSGKRVLACDVEFVGLPSVDKFAVEYALSLCAKSSTPKGHTIDSDQQYLLTLDLKIPEAKCGEAWDHESAKTQYRTGNLSKKEYGYIVANIDLGLAVVNECSPNNLL
;
A
#
# COMPACT_ATOMS: atom_id res chain seq x y z
N MET A 1 24.58 -35.96 2.00
CA MET A 1 25.10 -34.57 2.01
C MET A 1 24.21 -33.60 1.23
N ILE A 2 23.80 -33.96 0.00
CA ILE A 2 22.92 -33.16 -0.88
C ILE A 2 21.58 -32.74 -0.23
N HIS A 3 20.91 -33.62 0.54
CA HIS A 3 19.66 -33.26 1.23
C HIS A 3 19.82 -32.18 2.30
N ARG A 4 20.98 -32.11 2.98
CA ARG A 4 21.25 -31.06 3.98
C ARG A 4 21.40 -29.70 3.30
N PHE A 5 22.05 -29.64 2.14
CA PHE A 5 22.16 -28.40 1.34
C PHE A 5 20.80 -27.97 0.77
N LEU A 6 19.98 -28.91 0.30
CA LEU A 6 18.65 -28.61 -0.25
C LEU A 6 17.70 -28.02 0.82
N ILE A 7 17.75 -28.54 2.06
CA ILE A 7 16.99 -28.00 3.20
C ILE A 7 17.46 -26.59 3.57
N ILE A 8 18.77 -26.32 3.53
CA ILE A 8 19.32 -24.98 3.80
C ILE A 8 18.88 -23.99 2.71
N PHE A 9 18.87 -24.39 1.43
CA PHE A 9 18.40 -23.55 0.33
C PHE A 9 16.90 -23.22 0.44
N VAL A 10 16.07 -24.20 0.82
CA VAL A 10 14.63 -23.97 1.06
C VAL A 10 14.41 -23.07 2.28
N ALA A 11 15.19 -23.25 3.35
CA ALA A 11 15.12 -22.40 4.53
C ALA A 11 15.55 -20.94 4.25
N LEU A 12 16.55 -20.73 3.38
CA LEU A 12 17.00 -19.39 2.97
C LEU A 12 15.96 -18.63 2.12
N PHE A 13 15.17 -19.35 1.32
CA PHE A 13 14.08 -18.73 0.54
C PHE A 13 12.88 -18.29 1.40
N LEU A 14 12.79 -18.77 2.64
CA LEU A 14 11.70 -18.45 3.57
C LEU A 14 12.02 -17.26 4.48
N SER A 15 13.25 -16.74 4.47
CA SER A 15 13.61 -15.53 5.21
C SER A 15 13.21 -14.28 4.44
N SER A 16 12.21 -13.57 4.98
CA SER A 16 11.67 -12.25 4.58
C SER A 16 11.02 -12.16 3.20
N ALA A 17 9.73 -12.50 3.11
CA ALA A 17 8.88 -12.07 2.02
C ALA A 17 8.46 -10.60 2.25
N CYS A 18 9.31 -9.66 1.82
CA CYS A 18 8.93 -8.25 1.72
C CYS A 18 8.24 -8.01 0.37
N THR A 19 7.19 -7.19 0.35
CA THR A 19 6.57 -6.74 -0.88
C THR A 19 7.04 -5.33 -1.17
N THR A 20 7.79 -5.17 -2.27
CA THR A 20 8.40 -3.88 -2.64
C THR A 20 7.80 -3.35 -3.93
N GLY A 21 7.92 -2.04 -4.14
CA GLY A 21 7.53 -1.40 -5.37
C GLY A 21 8.28 -0.11 -5.60
N LYS A 22 8.60 0.16 -6.87
CA LYS A 22 9.27 1.38 -7.30
C LYS A 22 8.44 2.08 -8.35
N LEU A 23 8.37 3.39 -8.28
CA LEU A 23 7.81 4.23 -9.33
C LEU A 23 8.91 5.11 -9.89
N TYR A 24 8.99 5.14 -11.21
CA TYR A 24 9.83 6.11 -11.92
C TYR A 24 8.93 7.07 -12.71
N TYR A 25 9.40 8.31 -12.85
CA TYR A 25 8.83 9.25 -13.80
C TYR A 25 9.92 9.85 -14.68
N THR A 26 9.51 10.43 -15.80
CA THR A 26 10.35 11.26 -16.66
C THR A 26 9.96 12.73 -16.47
N GLU A 27 10.93 13.56 -16.10
CA GLU A 27 10.76 15.01 -16.00
C GLU A 27 10.51 15.65 -17.37
N THR A 28 10.05 16.90 -17.39
CA THR A 28 9.96 17.71 -18.62
C THR A 28 11.32 17.91 -19.30
N SER A 29 12.43 17.77 -18.55
CA SER A 29 13.80 17.78 -19.04
C SER A 29 14.19 16.52 -19.84
N GLY A 30 13.37 15.46 -19.78
CA GLY A 30 13.66 14.13 -20.31
C GLY A 30 14.46 13.24 -19.36
N LYS A 31 14.83 13.72 -18.16
CA LYS A 31 15.52 12.92 -17.15
C LYS A 31 14.55 11.94 -16.48
N ARG A 32 14.90 10.65 -16.47
CA ARG A 32 14.20 9.63 -15.68
C ARG A 32 14.67 9.64 -14.24
N VAL A 33 13.73 9.66 -13.29
CA VAL A 33 13.99 9.79 -11.84
C VAL A 33 13.24 8.71 -11.08
N LEU A 34 13.89 8.11 -10.07
CA LEU A 34 13.22 7.26 -9.08
C LEU A 34 12.38 8.15 -8.17
N ALA A 35 11.06 8.07 -8.33
CA ALA A 35 10.11 8.93 -7.64
C ALA A 35 9.77 8.40 -6.25
N CYS A 36 9.48 7.10 -6.18
CA CYS A 36 9.13 6.40 -4.94
C CYS A 36 9.72 5.01 -4.93
N ASP A 37 10.13 4.58 -3.74
CA ASP A 37 10.61 3.24 -3.41
C ASP A 37 9.96 2.87 -2.08
N VAL A 38 9.09 1.86 -2.09
CA VAL A 38 8.27 1.47 -0.94
C VAL A 38 8.44 -0.01 -0.65
N GLU A 39 8.36 -0.34 0.63
CA GLU A 39 8.45 -1.70 1.14
C GLU A 39 7.41 -1.89 2.24
N PHE A 40 6.68 -3.00 2.16
CA PHE A 40 5.74 -3.44 3.18
C PHE A 40 6.07 -4.88 3.58
N VAL A 41 5.99 -5.15 4.88
CA VAL A 41 6.33 -6.44 5.47
C VAL A 41 5.14 -6.96 6.28
N GLY A 42 4.46 -7.96 5.75
CA GLY A 42 3.28 -8.52 6.39
C GLY A 42 2.76 -9.75 5.65
N LEU A 43 1.54 -9.64 5.14
CA LEU A 43 0.90 -10.72 4.39
C LEU A 43 1.04 -10.38 2.90
N PRO A 44 1.81 -11.13 2.08
CA PRO A 44 2.09 -10.74 0.70
C PRO A 44 0.84 -10.45 -0.15
N SER A 45 -0.27 -11.18 0.10
CA SER A 45 -1.54 -10.97 -0.62
C SER A 45 -2.29 -9.69 -0.24
N VAL A 46 -1.89 -9.02 0.84
CA VAL A 46 -2.38 -7.72 1.31
C VAL A 46 -1.36 -6.64 0.97
N ASP A 47 -0.08 -6.90 1.24
CA ASP A 47 1.02 -5.95 1.01
C ASP A 47 1.12 -5.52 -0.46
N LYS A 48 0.72 -6.39 -1.42
CA LYS A 48 0.58 -6.01 -2.83
C LYS A 48 -0.29 -4.75 -2.99
N PHE A 49 -1.42 -4.69 -2.29
CA PHE A 49 -2.32 -3.55 -2.35
C PHE A 49 -1.78 -2.34 -1.59
N ALA A 50 -1.03 -2.55 -0.51
CA ALA A 50 -0.32 -1.47 0.17
C ALA A 50 0.70 -0.78 -0.76
N VAL A 51 1.49 -1.57 -1.49
CA VAL A 51 2.40 -1.06 -2.53
C VAL A 51 1.65 -0.32 -3.62
N GLU A 52 0.57 -0.89 -4.18
CA GLU A 52 -0.25 -0.23 -5.21
C GLU A 52 -0.79 1.12 -4.74
N TYR A 53 -1.29 1.19 -3.49
CA TYR A 53 -1.79 2.43 -2.90
C TYR A 53 -0.72 3.51 -2.82
N ALA A 54 0.44 3.17 -2.23
CA ALA A 54 1.54 4.12 -2.05
C ALA A 54 2.10 4.61 -3.40
N LEU A 55 2.30 3.69 -4.37
CA LEU A 55 2.78 4.06 -5.70
C LEU A 55 1.73 4.87 -6.49
N SER A 56 0.43 4.61 -6.30
CA SER A 56 -0.63 5.40 -6.92
C SER A 56 -0.71 6.82 -6.38
N LEU A 57 -0.61 7.01 -5.07
CA LEU A 57 -0.47 8.34 -4.47
C LEU A 57 0.74 9.08 -5.03
N CYS A 58 1.89 8.40 -5.10
CA CYS A 58 3.11 8.95 -5.67
C CYS A 58 2.93 9.38 -7.14
N ALA A 59 2.34 8.52 -7.96
CA ALA A 59 2.07 8.78 -9.37
C ALA A 59 1.14 9.99 -9.55
N LYS A 60 0.01 10.01 -8.83
CA LYS A 60 -0.98 11.09 -8.87
C LYS A 60 -0.44 12.42 -8.35
N SER A 61 0.54 12.41 -7.45
CA SER A 61 1.23 13.63 -6.98
C SER A 61 2.30 14.14 -7.97
N SER A 62 2.75 13.28 -8.88
CA SER A 62 3.83 13.60 -9.84
C SER A 62 3.29 14.18 -11.14
N THR A 63 2.15 13.71 -11.64
CA THR A 63 1.58 14.17 -12.92
C THR A 63 1.21 15.67 -12.95
N PRO A 64 0.71 16.31 -11.88
CA PRO A 64 0.46 17.75 -11.90
C PRO A 64 1.73 18.61 -12.03
N LYS A 65 2.91 18.03 -11.78
CA LYS A 65 4.22 18.68 -11.95
C LYS A 65 4.74 18.57 -13.40
N GLY A 66 3.95 18.02 -14.32
CA GLY A 66 4.33 17.79 -15.71
C GLY A 66 5.24 16.58 -15.92
N HIS A 67 5.35 15.70 -14.93
CA HIS A 67 6.13 14.46 -15.04
C HIS A 67 5.30 13.35 -15.70
N THR A 68 5.94 12.56 -16.55
CA THR A 68 5.31 11.43 -17.23
C THR A 68 5.66 10.13 -16.51
N ILE A 69 4.65 9.35 -16.14
CA ILE A 69 4.83 8.01 -15.56
C ILE A 69 5.17 7.00 -16.65
N ASP A 70 6.07 6.05 -16.36
CA ASP A 70 6.43 4.97 -17.27
C ASP A 70 5.18 4.18 -17.73
N SER A 71 5.18 3.73 -18.98
CA SER A 71 3.98 3.20 -19.65
C SER A 71 3.40 1.94 -18.98
N ASP A 72 4.25 1.08 -18.45
CA ASP A 72 3.89 -0.14 -17.71
C ASP A 72 3.29 0.17 -16.32
N GLN A 73 3.43 1.40 -15.84
CA GLN A 73 2.94 1.86 -14.53
C GLN A 73 1.78 2.84 -14.63
N GLN A 74 1.30 3.17 -15.84
CA GLN A 74 0.19 4.13 -16.02
C GLN A 74 -1.11 3.71 -15.34
N TYR A 75 -1.34 2.40 -15.14
CA TYR A 75 -2.52 1.90 -14.42
C TYR A 75 -2.61 2.45 -12.98
N LEU A 76 -1.49 2.83 -12.37
CA LEU A 76 -1.48 3.44 -11.03
C LEU A 76 -2.25 4.76 -11.00
N LEU A 77 -2.36 5.47 -12.13
CA LEU A 77 -3.14 6.70 -12.23
C LEU A 77 -4.65 6.45 -12.21
N THR A 78 -5.08 5.23 -12.56
CA THR A 78 -6.50 4.88 -12.70
C THR A 78 -7.09 4.19 -11.47
N LEU A 79 -6.24 3.76 -10.52
CA LEU A 79 -6.70 3.10 -9.29
C LEU A 79 -7.59 4.02 -8.46
N ASP A 80 -8.75 3.52 -8.05
CA ASP A 80 -9.56 4.14 -6.99
C ASP A 80 -8.94 3.80 -5.64
N LEU A 81 -8.52 4.85 -4.92
CA LEU A 81 -7.81 4.81 -3.65
C LEU A 81 -8.74 5.03 -2.44
N LYS A 82 -10.06 4.97 -2.64
CA LYS A 82 -11.00 5.05 -1.53
C LYS A 82 -10.74 3.91 -0.54
N ILE A 83 -10.67 4.28 0.74
CA ILE A 83 -10.68 3.36 1.89
C ILE A 83 -12.01 3.50 2.63
N PRO A 84 -12.53 2.44 3.26
CA PRO A 84 -13.68 2.56 4.14
C PRO A 84 -13.30 3.44 5.35
N GLU A 85 -14.28 4.17 5.86
CA GLU A 85 -14.07 5.03 7.02
C GLU A 85 -13.79 4.19 8.28
N ALA A 86 -12.93 4.70 9.14
CA ALA A 86 -12.76 4.16 10.48
C ALA A 86 -14.06 4.32 11.28
N LYS A 87 -14.12 3.63 12.43
CA LYS A 87 -15.23 3.82 13.35
C LYS A 87 -15.34 5.29 13.75
N CYS A 88 -16.57 5.73 13.97
CA CYS A 88 -16.88 7.09 14.33
C CYS A 88 -16.05 7.60 15.52
N GLY A 89 -15.40 8.76 15.36
CA GLY A 89 -14.51 9.35 16.38
C GLY A 89 -13.16 8.66 16.53
N GLU A 90 -12.83 7.71 15.67
CA GLU A 90 -11.56 6.98 15.66
C GLU A 90 -10.83 7.19 14.33
N ALA A 91 -9.51 7.15 14.37
CA ALA A 91 -8.69 6.98 13.16
C ALA A 91 -8.42 5.48 12.97
N TRP A 92 -8.09 5.06 11.74
CA TRP A 92 -7.56 3.72 11.56
C TRP A 92 -6.21 3.57 12.28
N ASP A 93 -6.04 2.44 12.95
CA ASP A 93 -4.77 1.97 13.47
C ASP A 93 -4.55 0.52 13.00
N HIS A 94 -3.34 -0.01 13.17
CA HIS A 94 -3.02 -1.36 12.69
C HIS A 94 -3.85 -2.45 13.38
N GLU A 95 -4.17 -2.32 14.66
CA GLU A 95 -4.91 -3.34 15.41
C GLU A 95 -6.39 -3.33 15.05
N SER A 96 -7.01 -2.16 14.91
CA SER A 96 -8.39 -2.03 14.45
C SER A 96 -8.55 -2.53 13.02
N ALA A 97 -7.66 -2.14 12.10
CA ALA A 97 -7.68 -2.61 10.71
C ALA A 97 -7.51 -4.14 10.61
N LYS A 98 -6.53 -4.69 11.34
CA LYS A 98 -6.26 -6.14 11.38
C LYS A 98 -7.42 -6.92 11.96
N THR A 99 -8.07 -6.40 12.99
CA THR A 99 -9.26 -7.01 13.59
C THR A 99 -10.39 -7.08 12.57
N GLN A 100 -10.70 -5.97 11.91
CA GLN A 100 -11.76 -5.90 10.89
C GLN A 100 -11.49 -6.80 9.69
N TYR A 101 -10.23 -6.93 9.27
CA TYR A 101 -9.84 -7.89 8.23
C TYR A 101 -10.05 -9.35 8.68
N ARG A 102 -9.64 -9.69 9.91
CA ARG A 102 -9.79 -11.06 10.46
C ARG A 102 -11.24 -11.46 10.65
N THR A 103 -12.12 -10.51 10.95
CA THR A 103 -13.58 -10.76 11.08
C THR A 103 -14.31 -10.75 9.74
N GLY A 104 -13.61 -10.52 8.62
CA GLY A 104 -14.18 -10.53 7.28
C GLY A 104 -14.87 -9.23 6.86
N ASN A 105 -14.72 -8.15 7.63
CA ASN A 105 -15.32 -6.85 7.33
C ASN A 105 -14.49 -6.02 6.35
N LEU A 106 -13.21 -6.35 6.16
CA LEU A 106 -12.36 -5.76 5.14
C LEU A 106 -11.92 -6.82 4.14
N SER A 107 -11.92 -6.46 2.86
CA SER A 107 -11.21 -7.20 1.83
C SER A 107 -9.69 -7.03 1.97
N LYS A 108 -8.92 -7.87 1.26
CA LYS A 108 -7.45 -7.74 1.19
C LYS A 108 -7.02 -6.38 0.64
N LYS A 109 -7.76 -5.85 -0.34
CA LYS A 109 -7.49 -4.54 -0.96
C LYS A 109 -7.69 -3.44 0.06
N GLU A 110 -8.85 -3.39 0.72
CA GLU A 110 -9.16 -2.36 1.71
C GLU A 110 -8.18 -2.41 2.87
N TYR A 111 -7.89 -3.60 3.40
CA TYR A 111 -6.92 -3.75 4.47
C TYR A 111 -5.52 -3.28 4.06
N GLY A 112 -5.04 -3.64 2.86
CA GLY A 112 -3.74 -3.19 2.36
C GLY A 112 -3.67 -1.67 2.16
N TYR A 113 -4.74 -1.07 1.65
CA TYR A 113 -4.83 0.38 1.47
C TYR A 113 -4.85 1.12 2.82
N ILE A 114 -5.58 0.60 3.80
CA ILE A 114 -5.59 1.15 5.16
C ILE A 114 -4.21 1.04 5.81
N VAL A 115 -3.53 -0.11 5.69
CA VAL A 115 -2.16 -0.28 6.20
C VAL A 115 -1.22 0.76 5.58
N ALA A 116 -1.22 0.91 4.26
CA ALA A 116 -0.41 1.94 3.60
C ALA A 116 -0.80 3.36 4.03
N ASN A 117 -2.09 3.64 4.20
CA ASN A 117 -2.57 4.93 4.67
C ASN A 117 -2.07 5.26 6.09
N ILE A 118 -2.04 4.28 7.00
CA ILE A 118 -1.47 4.41 8.34
C ILE A 118 0.04 4.63 8.27
N ASP A 119 0.77 3.78 7.56
CA ASP A 119 2.25 3.81 7.49
C ASP A 119 2.78 5.09 6.82
N LEU A 120 2.00 5.68 5.91
CA LEU A 120 2.30 6.98 5.29
C LEU A 120 1.91 8.18 6.18
N GLY A 121 1.34 7.95 7.36
CA GLY A 121 0.90 9.01 8.28
C GLY A 121 -0.33 9.79 7.78
N LEU A 122 -1.17 9.15 6.97
CA LEU A 122 -2.35 9.76 6.35
C LEU A 122 -3.66 9.39 7.06
N ALA A 123 -3.62 8.52 8.07
CA ALA A 123 -4.78 8.15 8.85
C ALA A 123 -5.28 9.35 9.69
N VAL A 124 -6.56 9.67 9.53
CA VAL A 124 -7.23 10.78 10.24
C VAL A 124 -8.45 10.25 10.97
N VAL A 125 -8.87 10.98 12.00
CA VAL A 125 -10.09 10.68 12.75
C VAL A 125 -11.30 10.79 11.83
N ASN A 126 -12.19 9.80 11.88
CA ASN A 126 -13.48 9.88 11.22
C ASN A 126 -14.41 10.82 12.00
N GLU A 127 -14.49 12.07 11.55
CA GLU A 127 -15.35 13.10 12.12
C GLU A 127 -16.82 12.84 11.76
N CYS A 128 -17.62 12.40 12.74
CA CYS A 128 -19.04 12.19 12.55
C CYS A 128 -19.84 13.42 13.01
N SER A 129 -20.82 13.79 12.20
CA SER A 129 -21.82 14.76 12.64
C SER A 129 -22.75 14.13 13.69
N PRO A 130 -23.09 14.81 14.80
CA PRO A 130 -23.90 14.26 15.89
C PRO A 130 -25.33 13.84 15.50
N ASN A 131 -25.77 14.09 14.27
CA ASN A 131 -27.13 13.77 13.80
C ASN A 131 -27.31 12.37 13.18
N ASN A 132 -26.27 11.53 13.14
CA ASN A 132 -26.35 10.16 12.59
C ASN A 132 -26.14 9.06 13.65
N LEU A 133 -26.33 9.38 14.93
CA LEU A 133 -26.46 8.37 15.99
C LEU A 133 -27.96 8.03 16.17
N LEU A 134 -28.54 7.31 15.21
CA LEU A 134 -29.85 6.67 15.32
C LEU A 134 -29.77 5.22 14.81
#